data_AF-A0A7W0T7Q8-F1
#
_entry.id   AF-A0A7W0T7Q8-F1
#
_cell.length_a   1.000
_cell.length_b   1.000
_cell.length_c   1.000
_cell.angle_alpha   90.00
_cell.angle_beta   90.00
_cell.angle_gamma   90.00
#
_symmetry.space_group_name_H-M   'P 1'
#
loop_
_entity.id
_entity.type
_entity.pdbx_description
1 polymer ?
#
loop_
_entity_poly.entity_id
_entity_poly.type
_entity_poly.pdbx_seq_one_letter_code
_entity_poly.pdbx_strand_id
1 'polypeptide(L)' 'MKKALVTGITGQDGSYLAELLLSKGYEVHGVVRRSSSFNTERLEGIYQDPHAADYRLRL' A
#
# COMPACT_ATOMS: atom_id res chain seq x y z
N MET A 1 15.01 5.76 6.78
CA MET A 1 13.57 5.50 6.59
C MET A 1 13.28 4.04 6.90
N LYS A 2 12.21 3.74 7.66
CA LYS A 2 11.83 2.34 7.94
C LYS A 2 10.96 1.81 6.81
N LYS A 3 11.21 0.56 6.41
CA LYS A 3 10.48 -0.11 5.33
C LYS A 3 9.67 -1.27 5.90
N ALA A 4 8.46 -1.48 5.39
CA ALA A 4 7.59 -2.58 5.77
C ALA A 4 7.06 -3.31 4.52
N LEU A 5 7.10 -4.64 4.54
CA LEU A 5 6.46 -5.48 3.53
C LEU A 5 5.13 -5.98 4.08
N VAL A 6 4.03 -5.72 3.38
CA VAL A 6 2.67 -6.15 3.75
C VAL A 6 2.15 -7.13 2.72
N THR A 7 2.05 -8.39 3.11
CA THR A 7 1.36 -9.42 2.32
C THR A 7 -0.14 -9.37 2.59
N GLY A 8 -0.96 -9.58 1.57
CA GLY A 8 -2.42 -9.45 1.73
C GLY A 8 -2.87 -8.00 1.90
N ILE A 9 -2.10 -7.05 1.35
CA ILE A 9 -2.36 -5.60 1.47
C ILE A 9 -3.74 -5.18 0.94
N THR A 10 -4.31 -5.93 -0.01
CA THR A 10 -5.64 -5.67 -0.58
C THR A 10 -6.80 -6.14 0.31
N GLY A 11 -6.50 -6.92 1.36
CA GLY A 11 -7.49 -7.30 2.37
C GLY A 11 -7.84 -6.13 3.28
N GLN A 12 -8.89 -6.28 4.08
CA GLN A 12 -9.33 -5.26 5.03
C GLN A 12 -8.22 -4.88 6.02
N ASP A 13 -7.66 -5.87 6.72
CA ASP A 13 -6.63 -5.60 7.73
C ASP A 13 -5.34 -5.08 7.08
N GLY A 14 -5.02 -5.57 5.89
CA GLY A 14 -3.87 -5.14 5.11
C GLY A 14 -3.95 -3.66 4.73
N SER A 15 -5.11 -3.19 4.28
CA SER A 15 -5.30 -1.78 3.90
C SER A 15 -5.22 -0.86 5.12
N TYR A 16 -5.85 -1.23 6.24
CA TYR A 16 -5.75 -0.44 7.49
C TYR A 16 -4.33 -0.42 8.05
N LEU A 17 -3.60 -1.53 7.99
CA LEU A 17 -2.21 -1.59 8.42
C LEU A 17 -1.32 -0.70 7.53
N ALA A 18 -1.53 -0.72 6.21
CA ALA A 18 -0.79 0.12 5.28
C ALA A 18 -1.00 1.61 5.57
N GLU A 19 -2.25 2.04 5.77
CA GLU A 19 -2.57 3.42 6.15
C GLU A 19 -1.89 3.83 7.46
N LEU A 20 -1.97 2.99 8.49
CA LEU A 20 -1.32 3.24 9.78
C LEU A 20 0.20 3.37 9.61
N LEU A 21 0.85 2.48 8.88
CA LEU A 21 2.30 2.50 8.66
C LEU A 21 2.74 3.75 7.88
N LEU A 22 1.99 4.14 6.85
CA LEU A 22 2.24 5.37 6.09
C LEU A 22 2.12 6.61 6.99
N SER A 23 1.10 6.67 7.86
CA SER A 23 0.95 7.77 8.83
C SER A 23 2.14 7.86 9.82
N LYS A 24 2.76 6.71 10.13
CA LYS A 24 3.95 6.60 10.98
C LYS A 24 5.28 6.89 10.27
N GLY A 25 5.25 7.31 8.99
CA GLY A 25 6.46 7.64 8.25
C GLY A 25 7.19 6.44 7.64
N TYR A 26 6.54 5.27 7.55
CA TYR A 26 7.11 4.12 6.87
C TYR A 26 6.96 4.25 5.35
N GLU A 27 7.88 3.59 4.65
CA GLU A 27 7.72 3.21 3.25
C GLU A 27 7.11 1.80 3.22
N VAL A 28 5.96 1.65 2.58
CA VAL A 28 5.17 0.40 2.57
C VAL A 28 5.26 -0.24 1.19
N HIS A 29 5.65 -1.51 1.18
CA HIS A 29 5.67 -2.37 -0.01
C HIS A 29 4.55 -3.39 0.16
N GLY A 30 3.56 -3.36 -0.71
CA GLY A 30 2.43 -4.25 -0.72
C GLY A 30 2.63 -5.39 -1.71
N VAL A 31 2.25 -6.60 -1.32
CA VAL A 31 2.17 -7.73 -2.26
C VAL A 31 0.74 -7.90 -2.73
N VAL A 32 0.50 -7.60 -3.99
CA VAL A 32 -0.76 -7.88 -4.70
C VAL A 32 -0.72 -9.24 -5.38
N ARG A 33 -1.82 -9.99 -5.30
CA ARG A 33 -1.97 -11.22 -6.08
C ARG A 33 -2.18 -10.89 -7.55
N ARG A 34 -1.60 -11.69 -8.44
CA ARG A 34 -1.97 -11.66 -9.86
C ARG A 34 -3.47 -11.98 -9.99
N SER A 35 -4.20 -11.08 -10.61
CA SER A 35 -5.64 -11.20 -10.85
C SER A 35 -5.97 -10.52 -12.17
N SER A 36 -7.01 -10.97 -12.87
CA SER A 36 -7.55 -10.30 -14.06
C SER A 36 -8.35 -9.05 -13.71
N SER A 37 -8.71 -8.88 -12.43
CA SER A 37 -9.46 -7.73 -11.93
C SER A 37 -8.61 -6.93 -10.94
N PHE A 38 -8.76 -5.61 -10.98
CA PHE A 38 -8.18 -4.71 -9.99
C PHE A 38 -8.88 -4.93 -8.65
N ASN A 39 -8.12 -5.27 -7.60
CA ASN A 39 -8.64 -5.53 -6.25
C ASN A 39 -8.05 -4.54 -5.23
N THR A 40 -7.77 -3.33 -5.66
CA THR A 40 -7.06 -2.29 -4.89
C THR A 40 -7.96 -1.14 -4.43
N GLU A 41 -9.28 -1.29 -4.54
CA GLU A 41 -10.27 -0.26 -4.14
C GLU A 41 -10.04 0.26 -2.70
N ARG A 42 -9.69 -0.65 -1.78
CA ARG A 42 -9.39 -0.30 -0.38
C ARG A 42 -8.12 0.53 -0.19
N LEU A 43 -7.28 0.61 -1.21
CA LEU A 43 -6.02 1.35 -1.19
C LEU A 43 -6.14 2.71 -1.88
N GLU A 44 -7.27 3.03 -2.52
CA GLU A 44 -7.43 4.22 -3.35
C GLU A 44 -7.17 5.52 -2.56
N GLY A 45 -7.60 5.60 -1.31
CA GLY A 45 -7.35 6.77 -0.44
C GLY A 45 -5.90 6.96 0.02
N ILE A 46 -5.06 5.92 -0.08
CA ILE A 46 -3.64 5.95 0.31
C ILE A 46 -2.68 5.75 -0.87
N TYR A 47 -3.22 5.45 -2.05
CA TYR A 47 -2.46 5.27 -3.29
C TYR A 47 -2.00 6.62 -3.83
N GLN A 48 -0.77 6.64 -4.31
CA GLN A 48 -0.13 7.82 -4.89
C GLN A 48 0.48 7.42 -6.22
N ASP A 49 0.48 8.34 -7.18
CA ASP A 49 1.15 8.13 -8.46
C ASP A 49 2.62 7.74 -8.20
N PRO A 50 3.11 6.59 -8.72
CA PRO A 50 4.50 6.18 -8.58
C PRO A 50 5.52 7.21 -9.12
N HIS A 51 5.09 8.16 -9.95
CA HIS A 51 5.93 9.24 -10.47
C HIS A 51 5.95 10.48 -9.56
N ALA A 52 5.13 10.54 -8.50
CA ALA A 52 5.19 11.62 -7.53
C ALA A 52 6.51 11.57 -6.74
N ALA A 53 7.08 12.73 -6.42
CA ALA A 53 8.40 12.81 -5.79
C ALA A 53 8.48 12.13 -4.41
N ASP A 54 7.36 12.01 -3.70
CA ASP A 54 7.30 11.57 -2.29
C ASP A 54 6.37 10.37 -2.06
N TYR A 55 6.14 9.55 -3.10
CA TYR A 55 5.30 8.36 -2.97
C TYR A 55 5.92 7.33 -2.02
N ARG A 56 5.13 6.89 -1.04
CA ARG A 56 5.59 5.96 0.02
C ARG A 56 4.90 4.60 0.02
N LEU A 57 3.88 4.42 -0.82
CA LEU A 57 3.22 3.14 -1.05
C LEU A 57 3.67 2.57 -2.40
N ARG A 58 4.18 1.33 -2.38
CA ARG A 58 4.58 0.57 -3.58
C ARG A 58 3.76 -0.71 -3.62
N LEU A 59 3.13 -1.02 -4.75
CA LEU A 59 2.30 -2.22 -4.96
C LEU A 59 2.88 -3.08 -6.08
#